data_AF-A0A2E8HH24-F1
#
_entry.id   AF-A0A2E8HH24-F1
#
_cell.length_a   1.000
_cell.length_b   1.000
_cell.length_c   1.000
_cell.angle_alpha   90.00
_cell.angle_beta   90.00
_cell.angle_gamma   90.00
#
_symmetry.space_group_name_H-M   'P 1'
#
loop_
_entity.id
_entity.type
_entity.pdbx_description
1 polymer ?
#
loop_
_entity_poly.entity_id
_entity_poly.type
_entity_poly.pdbx_seq_one_letter_code
_entity_poly.pdbx_strand_id
1 'polypeptide(L)' 'MSELPNFRTLPTSAAIAALSARLPGGFHNDPADRLATAINRAVPPVTRDRRIRAYAHADTIWQ' A
#
# COMPACT_ATOMS: atom_id res chain seq x y z
N MET A 1 -4.66 -20.82 0.26
CA MET A 1 -3.52 -20.22 0.97
C MET A 1 -3.68 -20.57 2.43
N SER A 2 -2.75 -21.32 3.03
CA SER A 2 -2.82 -21.68 4.44
C SER A 2 -2.63 -20.44 5.31
N GLU A 3 -3.46 -20.29 6.35
CA GLU A 3 -3.30 -19.21 7.32
C GLU A 3 -1.96 -19.37 8.06
N LEU A 4 -1.15 -18.31 8.03
CA LEU A 4 0.08 -18.23 8.80
C LEU A 4 -0.27 -17.69 10.20
N PRO A 5 0.30 -18.25 11.28
CA PRO A 5 0.04 -17.75 12.63
C PRO A 5 0.44 -16.28 12.73
N ASN A 6 -0.47 -15.45 13.25
CA ASN A 6 -0.34 -13.98 13.37
C ASN A 6 -0.23 -13.21 12.05
N PHE A 7 -0.57 -13.82 10.91
CA PHE A 7 -0.58 -13.14 9.63
C PHE A 7 -1.96 -13.23 9.01
N ARG A 8 -2.58 -12.06 8.79
CA ARG A 8 -3.88 -11.94 8.12
C ARG A 8 -3.67 -11.33 6.76
N THR A 9 -4.13 -12.01 5.72
CA THR A 9 -4.21 -11.46 4.37
C THR A 9 -5.47 -10.60 4.25
N LEU A 10 -5.34 -9.41 3.67
CA LEU A 10 -6.48 -8.60 3.29
C LEU A 10 -6.81 -8.85 1.82
N PRO A 11 -8.09 -9.04 1.46
CA PRO A 11 -8.48 -9.13 0.05
C PRO A 11 -8.34 -7.78 -0.64
N THR A 12 -7.90 -7.78 -1.89
CA THR A 12 -7.93 -6.58 -2.73
C THR A 12 -9.37 -6.34 -3.20
N SER A 13 -10.03 -5.35 -2.59
CA SER A 13 -11.37 -4.94 -3.04
C SER A 13 -11.31 -4.14 -4.33
N ALA A 14 -12.42 -4.07 -5.07
CA ALA A 14 -12.53 -3.24 -6.27
C ALA A 14 -12.24 -1.75 -5.97
N ALA A 15 -12.59 -1.28 -4.76
CA ALA A 15 -12.28 0.08 -4.32
C ALA A 15 -10.76 0.30 -4.16
N ILE A 16 -10.04 -0.66 -3.56
CA ILE A 16 -8.57 -0.60 -3.43
C ILE A 16 -7.92 -0.61 -4.82
N ALA A 17 -8.40 -1.47 -5.73
CA ALA A 17 -7.89 -1.55 -7.10
C ALA A 17 -8.15 -0.25 -7.90
N ALA A 18 -9.32 0.36 -7.73
CA ALA A 18 -9.62 1.64 -8.37
C ALA A 18 -8.77 2.79 -7.79
N LEU A 19 -8.53 2.79 -6.47
CA LEU A 19 -7.68 3.78 -5.82
C LEU A 19 -6.22 3.65 -6.25
N SER A 20 -5.68 2.44 -6.37
CA SER A 20 -4.29 2.21 -6.77
C SER A 20 -3.98 2.75 -8.18
N ALA A 21 -4.96 2.66 -9.08
CA ALA A 21 -4.88 3.22 -10.44
C ALA A 21 -5.01 4.76 -10.48
N ARG A 22 -5.55 5.38 -9.42
CA ARG A 22 -5.84 6.82 -9.35
C ARG A 22 -4.92 7.58 -8.38
N LEU A 23 -3.87 6.94 -7.87
CA LEU A 23 -2.92 7.58 -6.97
C LEU A 23 -2.33 8.84 -7.65
N PRO A 24 -2.40 10.01 -6.99
CA PRO A 24 -1.96 11.26 -7.59
C PRO A 24 -0.43 11.32 -7.77
N GLY A 25 0.01 12.03 -8.80
CA GLY A 25 1.44 12.22 -9.08
C GLY A 25 2.13 11.01 -9.72
N GLY A 26 3.44 11.16 -9.97
CA GLY A 26 4.29 10.13 -10.58
C GLY A 26 4.71 9.02 -9.60
N PHE A 27 3.77 8.50 -8.83
CA PHE A 27 4.04 7.34 -7.96
C PHE A 27 4.40 6.11 -8.79
N HIS A 28 5.16 5.17 -8.21
CA HIS A 28 5.72 3.99 -8.89
C HIS A 28 4.76 3.31 -9.87
N ASN A 29 5.29 2.93 -11.02
CA ASN A 29 4.56 2.09 -11.98
C ASN A 29 4.47 0.62 -11.55
N ASP A 30 4.98 0.27 -10.37
CA ASP A 30 4.83 -1.07 -9.82
C ASP A 30 3.41 -1.29 -9.27
N PRO A 31 2.69 -2.32 -9.72
CA PRO A 31 1.32 -2.59 -9.26
C PRO A 31 1.23 -2.89 -7.76
N ALA A 32 2.22 -3.54 -7.16
CA ALA A 32 2.18 -3.92 -5.74
C ALA A 32 2.39 -2.70 -4.85
N ASP A 33 3.33 -1.82 -5.18
CA ASP A 33 3.54 -0.56 -4.46
C ASP A 33 2.29 0.34 -4.50
N ARG A 34 1.62 0.38 -5.66
CA ARG A 34 0.36 1.12 -5.83
C ARG A 34 -0.77 0.53 -4.98
N LEU A 35 -0.89 -0.80 -4.92
CA LEU A 35 -1.88 -1.47 -4.07
C LEU A 35 -1.59 -1.23 -2.58
N ALA A 36 -0.34 -1.36 -2.15
CA ALA A 36 0.08 -1.10 -0.77
C ALA A 36 -0.22 0.36 -0.36
N THR A 37 0.01 1.30 -1.27
CA THR A 37 -0.25 2.72 -1.04
C THR A 37 -1.74 3.05 -1.04
N ALA A 38 -2.57 2.36 -1.83
CA ALA A 38 -4.02 2.51 -1.76
C ALA A 38 -4.60 1.97 -0.44
N ILE A 39 -4.02 0.89 0.10
CA ILE A 39 -4.39 0.31 1.41
C ILE A 39 -4.00 1.24 2.58
N ASN A 40 -2.95 2.05 2.40
CA ASN A 40 -2.43 3.01 3.38
C ASN A 40 -3.53 3.82 4.09
N ARG A 41 -4.59 4.19 3.35
CA ARG A 41 -5.73 4.96 3.89
C ARG A 41 -6.46 4.30 5.07
N ALA A 42 -6.27 3.00 5.30
CA ALA A 42 -6.82 2.28 6.44
C ALA A 42 -5.74 1.74 7.39
N VAL A 43 -4.54 1.44 6.89
CA VAL A 43 -3.43 0.87 7.67
C VAL A 43 -2.09 1.40 7.14
N PRO A 44 -1.33 2.18 7.93
CA PRO A 44 -0.02 2.66 7.51
C PRO A 44 0.95 1.49 7.25
N PRO A 45 1.57 1.37 6.07
CA PRO A 45 2.55 0.34 5.77
C PRO A 45 3.83 0.51 6.59
N VAL A 46 4.39 -0.63 6.96
CA VAL A 46 5.76 -0.78 7.48
C VAL A 46 6.63 -1.12 6.28
N THR A 47 7.38 -0.15 5.74
CA THR A 47 8.23 -0.36 4.56
C THR A 47 9.58 0.33 4.66
N ARG A 48 10.64 -0.39 4.28
CA ARG A 48 11.99 0.18 4.15
C ARG A 48 12.17 0.98 2.85
N ASP A 49 11.25 0.86 1.90
CA ASP A 49 11.33 1.59 0.63
C ASP A 49 11.27 3.11 0.89
N ARG A 50 12.31 3.83 0.47
CA ARG A 50 12.40 5.28 0.72
C ARG A 50 11.44 6.08 -0.13
N ARG A 51 11.03 5.58 -1.29
CA ARG A 51 10.20 6.32 -2.21
C ARG A 51 8.72 6.24 -1.81
N ILE A 52 8.27 5.10 -1.27
CA ILE A 52 6.96 5.01 -0.63
C ILE A 52 6.91 5.93 0.59
N ARG A 53 7.96 5.95 1.42
CA ARG A 53 8.05 6.84 2.59
C ARG A 53 8.11 8.33 2.25
N ALA A 54 8.70 8.68 1.11
CA ALA A 54 8.79 10.06 0.65
C ALA A 54 7.53 10.52 -0.13
N TYR A 55 6.57 9.63 -0.36
CA TYR A 55 5.37 9.96 -1.10
C TYR A 55 4.40 10.74 -0.21
N ALA A 56 4.13 11.99 -0.57
CA ALA A 56 3.37 12.95 0.24
C ALA A 56 1.93 12.52 0.58
N HIS A 57 1.41 11.48 -0.07
CA HIS A 57 0.05 10.98 0.14
C HIS A 57 0.01 9.63 0.89
N ALA A 58 1.14 9.17 1.43
CA ALA A 58 1.25 7.93 2.18
C ALA A 58 1.77 8.20 3.61
N ASP A 59 1.02 7.77 4.62
CA ASP A 59 1.50 7.72 6.00
C ASP A 59 2.27 6.42 6.22
N THR A 60 3.48 6.46 6.78
CA THR A 60 4.26 5.24 7.05
C THR A 60 4.78 5.25 8.48
N ILE A 61 4.94 4.07 9.08
CA ILE A 61 5.37 3.93 10.48
C ILE A 61 6.78 3.33 10.63
N TRP A 62 7.51 3.23 9.53
CA TRP A 62 8.89 2.71 9.54
C TRP A 62 9.85 3.78 10.09
N GLN A 63 10.47 3.49 11.25
CA GLN A 63 11.54 4.30 11.86
C GLN A 63 12.90 4.00 11.19
#